data_AF-A0A7K0D9L6-F1
#
_entry.id   AF-A0A7K0D9L6-F1
#
_cell.length_a   1.000
_cell.length_b   1.000
_cell.length_c   1.000
_cell.angle_alpha   90.00
_cell.angle_beta   90.00
_cell.angle_gamma   90.00
#
_symmetry.space_group_name_H-M   'P 1'
#
loop_
_entity.id
_entity.type
_entity.pdbx_description
1 polymer ?
#
loop_
_entity_poly.entity_id
_entity_poly.type
_entity_poly.pdbx_seq_one_letter_code
_entity_poly.pdbx_strand_id
1 'polypeptide(L)' 'MSANKTRAFEHVRAAKIEADAIDAVIDIRSRRRCVYERSGMDPVSLAVHAWAETGHVPGWDNGIDYEDTDFDGGWAA' A
#
# COMPACT_ATOMS: atom_id res chain seq x y z
N MET A 1 -38.88 -9.23 -7.58
CA MET A 1 -37.60 -9.00 -6.87
C MET A 1 -37.27 -7.51 -6.97
N SER A 2 -37.05 -6.83 -5.85
CA SER A 2 -36.94 -5.37 -5.79
C SER A 2 -35.59 -4.88 -6.32
N ALA A 3 -35.61 -3.94 -7.29
CA ALA A 3 -34.42 -3.38 -7.94
C ALA A 3 -33.43 -2.71 -6.96
N ASN A 4 -33.90 -2.22 -5.81
CA ASN A 4 -33.04 -1.67 -4.75
C ASN A 4 -32.14 -2.73 -4.12
N LYS A 5 -32.59 -3.98 -4.03
CA LYS A 5 -31.81 -5.07 -3.44
C LYS A 5 -30.65 -5.49 -4.35
N THR A 6 -30.87 -5.41 -5.67
CA THR A 6 -29.85 -5.70 -6.69
C THR A 6 -28.74 -4.65 -6.68
N ARG A 7 -29.09 -3.36 -6.64
CA ARG A 7 -28.11 -2.26 -6.57
C ARG A 7 -27.24 -2.33 -5.31
N ALA A 8 -27.85 -2.60 -4.15
CA ALA A 8 -27.11 -2.74 -2.89
C ALA A 8 -26.08 -3.89 -2.95
N PHE A 9 -26.45 -5.01 -3.55
CA PHE A 9 -25.55 -6.16 -3.72
C PHE A 9 -24.38 -5.84 -4.67
N GLU A 10 -24.64 -5.10 -5.75
CA GLU A 10 -23.62 -4.65 -6.70
C GLU A 10 -22.60 -3.73 -6.03
N HIS A 11 -23.04 -2.79 -5.19
CA HIS A 11 -22.14 -1.92 -4.42
C HIS A 11 -21.24 -2.69 -3.46
N VAL A 12 -21.80 -3.65 -2.71
CA VAL A 12 -21.01 -4.49 -1.79
C VAL A 12 -19.98 -5.31 -2.55
N ARG A 13 -20.35 -5.86 -3.71
CA ARG A 13 -19.43 -6.61 -4.56
C ARG A 13 -18.31 -5.72 -5.11
N ALA A 14 -18.63 -4.50 -5.56
CA ALA A 14 -17.64 -3.55 -6.06
C ALA A 14 -16.63 -3.17 -4.97
N ALA A 15 -17.11 -2.83 -3.77
CA ALA A 15 -16.26 -2.53 -2.62
C ALA A 15 -15.35 -3.71 -2.24
N LYS A 16 -15.86 -4.94 -2.32
CA LYS A 16 -15.05 -6.14 -2.08
C LYS A 16 -13.95 -6.30 -3.13
N ILE A 17 -14.26 -6.10 -4.40
CA ILE A 17 -13.27 -6.18 -5.49
C ILE A 17 -12.18 -5.13 -5.30
N GLU A 18 -12.56 -3.92 -4.89
CA GLU A 18 -11.61 -2.84 -4.60
C GLU A 18 -10.70 -3.19 -3.42
N ALA A 19 -11.26 -3.70 -2.31
CA ALA A 19 -10.48 -4.16 -1.17
C ALA A 19 -9.52 -5.31 -1.54
N ASP A 20 -10.03 -6.33 -2.23
CA ASP A 20 -9.21 -7.47 -2.68
C ASP A 20 -8.09 -7.01 -3.65
N ALA A 21 -8.34 -5.98 -4.46
CA ALA A 21 -7.34 -5.39 -5.35
C ALA A 21 -6.26 -4.61 -4.58
N ILE A 22 -6.63 -3.84 -3.56
CA ILE A 22 -5.69 -3.13 -2.69
C ILE A 22 -4.79 -4.14 -1.96
N ASP A 23 -5.36 -5.19 -1.38
CA ASP A 23 -4.61 -6.25 -0.69
C ASP A 23 -3.60 -6.93 -1.61
N ALA A 24 -4.00 -7.26 -2.85
CA ALA A 24 -3.10 -7.85 -3.83
C ALA A 24 -1.90 -6.94 -4.17
N VAL A 25 -2.14 -5.63 -4.27
CA VAL A 25 -1.08 -4.65 -4.50
C VAL A 25 -0.12 -4.57 -3.30
N ILE A 26 -0.65 -4.59 -2.07
CA ILE A 26 0.16 -4.59 -0.85
C ILE A 26 1.02 -5.85 -0.76
N ASP A 27 0.47 -7.03 -1.06
CA ASP A 27 1.19 -8.30 -1.05
C ASP A 27 2.36 -8.30 -2.06
N ILE A 28 2.11 -7.90 -3.31
CA ILE A 28 3.15 -7.84 -4.35
C ILE A 28 4.30 -6.90 -3.94
N ARG A 29 3.97 -5.73 -3.39
CA ARG A 29 4.96 -4.75 -2.91
C ARG A 29 5.79 -5.32 -1.76
N SER A 30 5.13 -5.95 -0.79
CA SER A 30 5.78 -6.54 0.38
C SER A 30 6.75 -7.64 -0.03
N ARG A 31 6.35 -8.53 -0.96
CA ARG A 31 7.23 -9.60 -1.45
C ARG A 31 8.47 -9.07 -2.16
N ARG A 32 8.32 -8.06 -3.03
CA ARG A 32 9.44 -7.44 -3.75
C ARG A 32 10.43 -6.79 -2.80
N ARG A 33 9.93 -6.05 -1.80
CA ARG A 33 10.76 -5.46 -0.74
C ARG A 33 11.57 -6.54 0.00
N CYS A 34 10.93 -7.60 0.45
CA CYS A 34 11.61 -8.72 1.14
C CYS A 34 12.70 -9.38 0.28
N VAL A 35 12.53 -9.43 -1.06
CA VAL A 35 13.55 -9.96 -1.98
C VAL A 35 14.76 -9.03 -2.02
N TYR A 36 14.56 -7.72 -2.15
CA TYR A 36 15.65 -6.76 -2.18
C TYR A 36 16.41 -6.68 -0.84
N GLU A 37 15.69 -6.65 0.28
CA GLU A 37 16.30 -6.65 1.61
C GLU A 37 17.18 -7.90 1.83
N ARG A 38 16.69 -9.07 1.39
CA ARG A 38 17.46 -10.31 1.46
C ARG A 38 18.70 -10.32 0.57
N SER A 39 18.67 -9.60 -0.55
CA SER A 39 19.84 -9.43 -1.42
C SER A 39 20.91 -8.50 -0.85
N GLY A 40 20.65 -7.87 0.31
CA GLY A 40 21.56 -6.91 0.93
C GLY A 40 21.59 -5.56 0.19
N MET A 41 20.52 -5.25 -0.55
CA MET A 41 20.40 -4.00 -1.29
C MET A 41 20.30 -2.83 -0.30
N ASP A 42 21.01 -1.73 -0.61
CA ASP A 42 20.90 -0.54 0.21
C ASP A 42 19.49 0.09 0.10
N PRO A 43 19.06 0.85 1.12
CA PRO A 43 17.70 1.41 1.14
C PRO A 43 17.35 2.31 -0.05
N VAL A 44 18.32 3.04 -0.63
CA VAL A 44 18.08 3.93 -1.78
C VAL A 44 17.83 3.09 -3.03
N SER A 45 18.69 2.09 -3.27
CA SER A 45 18.53 1.18 -4.40
C SER A 45 17.20 0.44 -4.33
N LEU A 46 16.79 -0.01 -3.14
CA LEU A 46 15.48 -0.64 -2.92
C LEU A 46 14.34 0.29 -3.32
N ALA A 47 14.38 1.55 -2.91
CA ALA A 47 13.34 2.54 -3.24
C ALA A 47 13.26 2.79 -4.76
N VAL A 48 14.40 2.90 -5.44
CA VAL A 48 14.46 3.07 -6.90
C VAL A 48 13.87 1.86 -7.62
N HIS A 49 14.25 0.65 -7.22
CA HIS A 49 13.73 -0.58 -7.81
C HIS A 49 12.23 -0.75 -7.55
N ALA A 50 11.77 -0.52 -6.32
CA ALA A 50 10.36 -0.57 -5.99
C ALA A 50 9.54 0.47 -6.78
N TRP A 51 10.08 1.69 -6.97
CA TRP A 51 9.43 2.74 -7.76
C TRP A 51 9.36 2.37 -9.24
N ALA A 52 10.47 1.91 -9.83
CA ALA A 52 10.51 1.49 -11.23
C ALA A 52 9.52 0.35 -11.54
N GLU A 53 9.34 -0.58 -10.60
CA GLU A 53 8.50 -1.76 -10.83
C GLU A 53 7.03 -1.61 -10.43
N THR A 54 6.70 -0.66 -9.53
CA THR A 54 5.34 -0.53 -8.98
C THR A 54 4.75 0.87 -9.15
N GLY A 55 5.52 1.84 -9.63
CA GLY A 55 5.13 3.24 -9.69
C GLY A 55 4.96 3.90 -8.32
N HIS A 56 5.28 3.19 -7.23
CA HIS A 56 5.11 3.65 -5.86
C HIS A 56 6.46 3.60 -5.14
N VAL A 57 6.88 4.76 -4.62
CA VAL A 57 8.05 4.85 -3.76
C VAL A 57 7.62 4.33 -2.38
N PRO A 58 8.26 3.26 -1.83
CA PRO A 58 8.00 2.84 -0.47
C PRO A 58 8.14 4.04 0.45
N GLY A 59 7.20 4.21 1.40
CA GLY A 59 7.09 5.39 2.27
C GLY A 59 8.39 5.73 3.00
N TRP A 60 9.27 6.44 2.31
CA TRP A 60 10.04 7.57 2.81
C TRP A 60 9.14 8.79 2.70
N ASP A 61 7.94 8.65 3.26
CA ASP A 61 7.25 9.81 3.76
C ASP A 61 8.13 10.32 4.90
N ASN A 62 9.12 11.14 4.55
CA ASN A 62 10.13 11.66 5.46
C ASN A 62 9.51 12.67 6.44
N GLY A 63 8.21 12.58 6.74
CA GLY A 63 7.47 13.58 7.48
C GLY A 63 7.64 14.98 6.88
N ILE A 64 7.80 15.07 5.55
CA ILE A 64 7.89 16.37 4.86
C ILE A 64 6.50 16.83 4.38
N ASP A 65 5.42 16.15 4.77
CA ASP A 65 4.13 16.80 4.91
C ASP A 65 4.13 17.52 6.27
N TYR A 66 4.71 18.73 6.27
CA TYR A 66 4.55 19.72 7.34
C TYR A 66 3.10 20.22 7.39
N GLU A 67 2.17 19.40 7.85
CA GLU A 67 0.92 19.88 8.45
C GLU A 67 0.61 19.02 9.68
N ASP A 68 1.25 19.39 10.79
CA ASP A 68 0.65 19.54 12.12
C ASP A 68 -0.62 18.73 12.40
N THR A 69 -0.47 17.46 12.82
CA THR A 69 -1.30 16.85 13.89
C THR A 69 -0.61 15.61 14.45
N ASP A 70 0.01 15.75 15.62
CA ASP A 70 -0.05 14.82 16.76
C ASP A 70 -0.20 13.30 16.48
N PHE A 71 0.81 12.65 15.89
CA PHE A 71 0.91 11.19 16.02
C PHE A 71 2.28 10.79 16.58
N ASP A 72 2.20 10.19 17.75
CA ASP A 72 3.26 9.73 18.63
C ASP A 72 4.16 8.67 17.97
N GLY A 73 5.47 8.97 17.99
CA GLY A 73 6.54 8.14 17.44
C GLY A 73 6.74 6.80 18.14
N GLY A 74 5.87 5.83 17.85
CA GLY A 74 5.89 4.46 18.39
C GLY A 74 6.44 3.38 17.45
N TRP A 75 7.32 3.71 16.49
CA TRP A 75 7.91 2.71 15.57
C TRP A 75 9.28 2.18 16.01
N ALA A 76 9.74 2.57 17.21
CA ALA A 76 10.97 2.08 17.81
C ALA A 76 10.73 1.63 19.26
N ALA A 77 10.02 0.50 19.43
CA ALA A 77 9.97 -0.26 20.66
C ALA A 77 10.02 -1.77 20.34
#